data_AF-A0AAW7QLY7-F1
#
_entry.id   AF-A0AAW7QLY7-F1
#
_cell.length_a   1.000
_cell.length_b   1.000
_cell.length_c   1.000
_cell.angle_alpha   90.00
_cell.angle_beta   90.00
_cell.angle_gamma   90.00
#
_symmetry.space_group_name_H-M   'P 1'
#
loop_
_entity.id
_entity.type
_entity.pdbx_description
1 polymer ?
#
loop_
_entity_poly.entity_id
_entity_poly.type
_entity_poly.pdbx_seq_one_letter_code
_entity_poly.pdbx_strand_id
1 'polypeptide(L)' 'MSPDFERLIGRAVLDPDFRKRLLDDPDAAAKEAGLQPDPDEMERLRKALTDPAQRKQLEDIDRQVAAPVWN' A
#
# COMPACT_ATOMS: atom_id res chain seq x y z
N MET A 1 12.78 -2.38 10.13
CA MET A 1 12.27 -2.45 8.75
C MET A 1 13.41 -2.18 7.80
N SER A 2 13.38 -2.71 6.57
CA SER A 2 14.37 -2.32 5.56
C SER A 2 14.13 -0.88 5.09
N PRO A 3 15.18 -0.12 4.74
CA PRO A 3 15.03 1.24 4.24
C PRO A 3 14.14 1.33 2.99
N ASP A 4 14.16 0.30 2.15
CA ASP A 4 13.36 0.23 0.94
C ASP A 4 11.89 -0.07 1.25
N PHE A 5 11.61 -0.89 2.28
CA PHE A 5 10.24 -1.07 2.76
C PHE A 5 9.68 0.25 3.31
N GLU A 6 10.45 1.01 4.09
CA GLU A 6 10.02 2.31 4.61
C GLU A 6 9.72 3.31 3.48
N ARG A 7 10.55 3.33 2.43
CA ARG A 7 10.31 4.15 1.22
C ARG A 7 9.05 3.71 0.47
N LEU A 8 8.81 2.41 0.37
CA LEU A 8 7.64 1.84 -0.29
C LEU A 8 6.35 2.30 0.40
N ILE A 9 6.30 2.16 1.73
CA ILE A 9 5.16 2.61 2.54
C ILE A 9 5.03 4.14 2.49
N GLY A 10 6.13 4.86 2.65
CA GLY A 10 6.14 6.33 2.57
C GLY A 10 5.58 6.84 1.23
N ARG A 11 5.91 6.18 0.11
CA ARG A 11 5.35 6.53 -1.20
C ARG A 11 3.85 6.26 -1.25
N ALA A 12 3.37 5.13 -0.75
CA ALA A 12 1.93 4.81 -0.72
C ALA A 12 1.12 5.74 0.20
N VAL A 13 1.73 6.33 1.22
CA VAL A 13 1.06 7.36 2.04
C VAL A 13 0.87 8.65 1.25
N LEU A 14 1.88 9.06 0.46
CA LEU A 14 1.90 10.34 -0.25
C LEU A 14 1.26 10.30 -1.66
N ASP A 15 1.19 9.12 -2.27
CA ASP A 15 0.72 8.91 -3.64
C ASP A 15 -0.46 7.91 -3.63
N PRO A 16 -1.71 8.40 -3.74
CA PRO A 16 -2.91 7.57 -3.71
C PRO A 16 -2.98 6.55 -4.86
N ASP A 17 -2.48 6.91 -6.04
CA ASP A 17 -2.45 6.02 -7.20
C ASP A 17 -1.42 4.92 -7.04
N PHE A 18 -0.27 5.24 -6.44
CA PHE A 18 0.71 4.25 -6.03
C PHE A 18 0.17 3.34 -4.93
N ARG A 19 -0.56 3.89 -3.95
CA ARG A 19 -1.22 3.09 -2.90
C ARG A 19 -2.14 2.05 -3.51
N LYS A 20 -3.01 2.44 -4.44
CA LYS A 20 -3.93 1.50 -5.11
C LYS A 20 -3.17 0.37 -5.81
N ARG A 21 -2.08 0.70 -6.51
CA ARG A 21 -1.20 -0.29 -7.14
C ARG A 21 -0.53 -1.21 -6.11
N LEU A 22 0.00 -0.66 -5.03
CA LEU A 22 0.62 -1.43 -3.94
C LEU A 22 -0.37 -2.40 -3.26
N LEU A 23 -1.63 -1.97 -3.10
CA LEU A 23 -2.69 -2.80 -2.51
C LEU A 23 -3.17 -3.91 -3.46
N ASP A 24 -3.08 -3.70 -4.76
CA ASP A 24 -3.46 -4.66 -5.80
C ASP A 24 -2.35 -5.68 -6.05
N ASP A 25 -1.13 -5.20 -6.32
CA ASP A 25 0.08 -5.98 -6.58
C ASP A 25 1.31 -5.33 -5.91
N PRO A 26 1.67 -5.75 -4.69
CA PRO A 26 2.78 -5.15 -3.95
C PRO A 26 4.14 -5.40 -4.61
N ASP A 27 4.31 -6.54 -5.30
CA ASP A 27 5.55 -6.89 -5.99
C ASP A 27 5.79 -6.00 -7.21
N ALA A 28 4.75 -5.79 -8.02
CA ALA A 28 4.81 -4.89 -9.15
C ALA A 28 5.13 -3.46 -8.69
N ALA A 29 4.45 -2.97 -7.65
CA ALA A 29 4.66 -1.62 -7.13
C ALA A 29 6.08 -1.40 -6.59
N ALA A 30 6.65 -2.37 -5.87
CA ALA A 30 8.04 -2.31 -5.41
C ALA A 30 9.03 -2.27 -6.58
N LYS A 31 8.79 -3.09 -7.61
CA LYS A 31 9.61 -3.14 -8.82
C LYS A 31 9.53 -1.85 -9.64
N GLU A 32 8.35 -1.28 -9.82
CA GLU A 32 8.14 0.01 -10.49
C GLU A 32 8.88 1.15 -9.75
N ALA A 33 8.88 1.10 -8.41
CA ALA A 33 9.59 2.08 -7.59
C ALA A 33 11.11 1.87 -7.56
N GLY A 34 11.62 0.79 -8.16
CA GLY A 34 13.04 0.42 -8.11
C GLY A 34 13.51 0.06 -6.69
N LEU A 35 12.58 -0.36 -5.82
CA LEU A 35 12.85 -0.70 -4.43
C LEU A 35 13.01 -2.22 -4.30
N GLN A 36 13.89 -2.64 -3.39
CA GLN A 36 14.05 -4.05 -3.05
C GLN A 36 13.86 -4.24 -1.54
N PRO A 37 12.61 -4.18 -1.05
CA PRO A 37 12.31 -4.46 0.34
C PRO A 37 12.65 -5.90 0.68
N ASP A 38 12.88 -6.17 1.97
CA ASP A 38 13.19 -7.52 2.44
C ASP A 38 12.03 -8.48 2.14
N PRO A 39 12.31 -9.72 1.67
CA PRO A 39 11.27 -10.67 1.30
C PRO A 39 10.33 -11.04 2.46
N ASP A 40 10.80 -11.08 3.71
CA ASP A 40 9.97 -11.34 4.87
C ASP A 40 8.97 -10.18 5.12
N GLU A 41 9.38 -8.95 4.83
CA GLU A 41 8.51 -7.77 4.94
C GLU A 41 7.45 -7.76 3.83
N MET A 42 7.86 -8.10 2.61
CA MET A 42 6.94 -8.26 1.50
C MET A 42 5.94 -9.40 1.73
N GLU A 43 6.36 -10.50 2.36
CA GLU A 43 5.44 -11.57 2.72
C GLU A 43 4.39 -11.13 3.75
N ARG A 44 4.81 -10.38 4.77
CA ARG A 44 3.88 -9.79 5.76
C ARG A 44 2.89 -8.84 5.10
N LEU A 45 3.37 -8.00 4.18
CA LEU A 45 2.52 -7.10 3.40
C LEU A 45 1.50 -7.90 2.59
N ARG A 46 1.94 -8.90 1.82
CA ARG A 46 1.02 -9.78 1.06
C ARG A 46 -0.03 -10.41 1.97
N LYS A 47 0.38 -11.00 3.10
CA LYS A 47 -0.54 -11.62 4.06
C LYS A 47 -1.58 -10.63 4.60
N ALA A 48 -1.19 -9.39 4.88
CA ALA A 48 -2.12 -8.34 5.27
C ALA A 48 -3.12 -7.99 4.15
N LEU A 49 -2.66 -7.99 2.89
CA LEU A 49 -3.48 -7.68 1.71
C LEU A 49 -4.38 -8.84 1.24
N THR A 50 -4.03 -10.09 1.55
CA THR A 50 -4.87 -11.26 1.23
C THR A 50 -6.08 -11.37 2.15
N ASP A 51 -6.06 -10.71 3.31
CA ASP A 51 -7.19 -10.72 4.23
C ASP A 51 -8.33 -9.82 3.70
N PRO A 52 -9.50 -10.39 3.36
CA PRO A 52 -10.59 -9.63 2.75
C PRO A 52 -11.24 -8.63 3.72
N ALA A 53 -11.11 -8.83 5.04
CA ALA A 53 -11.58 -7.85 6.01
C ALA A 53 -10.66 -6.62 6.02
N GLN A 54 -9.34 -6.81 5.88
CA GLN A 54 -8.39 -5.71 5.75
C GLN A 54 -8.53 -4.95 4.43
N ARG A 55 -8.74 -5.64 3.29
CA ARG A 55 -9.01 -4.96 2.00
C ARG A 55 -10.21 -4.03 2.08
N LYS A 56 -11.32 -4.51 2.64
CA LYS A 56 -12.56 -3.74 2.76
C LYS A 56 -12.38 -2.51 3.66
N GLN A 57 -11.57 -2.61 4.70
CA GLN A 57 -11.24 -1.48 5.58
C GLN A 57 -10.38 -0.42 4.85
N LEU A 58 -9.42 -0.85 4.03
CA LEU A 58 -8.58 0.06 3.24
C LEU A 58 -9.36 0.79 2.15
N GLU A 59 -10.29 0.10 1.48
CA GLU A 59 -11.22 0.73 0.53
C GLU A 59 -12.14 1.75 1.20
N ASP A 60 -12.61 1.47 2.42
CA ASP A 60 -13.45 2.39 3.17
C ASP A 60 -12.69 3.66 3.60
N ILE A 61 -11.42 3.52 3.99
CA ILE A 61 -10.53 4.65 4.28
C ILE A 61 -10.28 5.49 3.02
N ASP A 62 -10.03 4.87 1.86
CA ASP A 62 -9.85 5.60 0.59
C ASP A 62 -11.11 6.40 0.22
N ARG A 63 -12.30 5.82 0.41
CA ARG A 63 -13.58 6.49 0.19
C ARG A 63 -13.78 7.68 1.13
N GLN A 64 -13.40 7.55 2.39
CA GLN A 64 -13.53 8.64 3.38
C GLN A 64 -12.54 9.79 3.11
N VAL A 65 -11.32 9.48 2.66
CA VAL A 65 -10.30 10.49 2.32
C VAL A 65 -10.60 11.19 1.00
N ALA A 66 -11.23 10.50 0.05
CA ALA A 66 -11.62 11.06 -1.25
C ALA A 66 -12.93 11.86 -1.22
N ALA A 67 -13.71 11.81 -0.13
CA ALA A 67 -14.90 12.63 0.02
C ALA A 67 -14.48 14.07 0.36
N PRO A 68 -14.75 15.06 -0.51
CA PRO A 68 -14.50 16.44 -0.16
C PRO A 68 -15.48 16.83 0.95
N VAL A 69 -14.96 17.19 2.12
CA VAL A 69 -15.75 17.84 3.16
C VAL A 69 -16.21 19.19 2.60
N TRP A 70 -17.39 19.21 2.00
CA TRP A 70 -18.17 20.43 1.83
C TRP A 70 -19.11 20.51 3.02
N ASN A 71 -18.72 21.29 4.02
CA ASN A 71 -19.65 21.98 4.92
C ASN A 71 -19.06 23.32 5.34
#